data_AF-A0A1J3ELF0-F1
#
_entry.id   AF-A0A1J3ELF0-F1
#
_cell.length_a   1.000
_cell.length_b   1.000
_cell.length_c   1.000
_cell.angle_alpha   90.00
_cell.angle_beta   90.00
_cell.angle_gamma   90.00
#
_symmetry.space_group_name_H-M   'P 1'
#
loop_
_entity.id
_entity.type
_entity.pdbx_description
1 polymer ?
#
loop_
_entity_poly.entity_id
_entity_poly.type
_entity_poly.pdbx_seq_one_letter_code
_entity_poly.pdbx_strand_id
1 'polypeptide(L)' 'IMATSSQFILAKITNGDEVMHVIAVYVAPTVSRRSGLWDELRDVVSGLDGPVLLGGDFNTILRIDERSGGSGRLSV' A
#
# COMPACT_ATOMS: atom_id res chain seq x y z
N ILE A 1 6.99 8.71 -12.25
CA ILE A 1 5.79 8.06 -11.69
C ILE A 1 5.07 7.40 -12.84
N MET A 2 4.81 6.09 -12.76
CA MET A 2 4.22 5.32 -13.87
C MET A 2 2.70 5.16 -13.73
N ALA A 3 2.18 5.12 -12.50
CA ALA A 3 0.76 5.12 -12.23
C ALA A 3 0.47 5.77 -10.87
N THR A 4 -0.69 6.39 -10.74
CA THR A 4 -1.20 6.93 -9.47
C THR A 4 -2.68 6.61 -9.35
N SER A 5 -3.09 6.18 -8.17
CA SER A 5 -4.49 6.04 -7.77
C SER A 5 -4.73 6.87 -6.51
N SER A 6 -5.97 6.92 -6.03
CA SER A 6 -6.29 7.53 -4.74
C SER A 6 -5.67 6.78 -3.55
N GLN A 7 -5.15 5.57 -3.77
CA GLN A 7 -4.67 4.66 -2.72
C GLN A 7 -3.23 4.16 -2.92
N PHE A 8 -2.57 4.44 -4.03
CA PHE A 8 -1.15 4.12 -4.20
C PHE A 8 -0.46 4.98 -5.26
N ILE A 9 0.86 5.00 -5.19
CA ILE A 9 1.77 5.59 -6.17
C ILE A 9 2.73 4.50 -6.64
N LEU A 10 2.83 4.30 -7.96
CA LEU A 10 3.82 3.43 -8.58
C LEU A 10 4.95 4.27 -9.20
N ALA A 11 6.18 3.99 -8.78
CA ALA A 11 7.40 4.56 -9.32
C ALA A 11 8.32 3.46 -9.88
N LYS A 12 9.14 3.85 -10.86
CA LYS A 12 10.24 3.05 -11.37
C LYS A 12 11.54 3.76 -10.98
N ILE A 13 12.41 3.03 -10.30
CA ILE A 13 13.76 3.45 -9.93
C ILE A 13 14.72 2.74 -10.86
N THR A 14 15.68 3.49 -11.39
CA THR A 14 16.72 2.97 -12.29
C THR A 14 18.09 3.31 -11.74
N ASN A 15 18.97 2.33 -11.65
CA ASN A 15 20.37 2.50 -11.25
C ASN A 15 21.27 1.78 -12.27
N GLY A 16 21.77 2.52 -13.27
CA GLY A 16 22.39 1.91 -14.44
C GLY A 16 21.40 0.99 -15.17
N ASP A 17 21.77 -0.28 -15.33
CA ASP A 17 20.93 -1.31 -15.95
C ASP A 17 19.94 -1.96 -14.97
N GLU A 18 20.06 -1.68 -13.67
CA GLU A 18 19.12 -2.20 -12.67
C GLU A 18 17.83 -1.39 -12.66
N VAL A 19 16.70 -2.11 -12.72
CA VAL A 19 15.36 -1.56 -12.63
C VAL A 19 14.65 -2.14 -11.41
N MET A 20 14.01 -1.28 -10.62
CA MET A 20 13.12 -1.69 -9.54
C MET A 20 11.82 -0.88 -9.58
N HIS A 21 10.71 -1.55 -9.32
CA HIS A 21 9.41 -0.92 -9.14
C HIS A 21 9.12 -0.70 -7.67
N VAL A 22 8.67 0.50 -7.32
CA VAL A 22 8.27 0.85 -5.95
C VAL A 22 6.81 1.25 -5.95
N ILE A 23 6.00 0.56 -5.17
CA ILE A 23 4.60 0.87 -4.95
C ILE A 23 4.44 1.33 -3.51
N ALA A 24 4.14 2.61 -3.34
CA ALA A 24 3.79 3.20 -2.06
C ALA A 24 2.26 3.21 -1.92
N VAL A 25 1.72 2.49 -0.93
CA VAL A 25 0.29 2.37 -0.67
C VAL A 25 -0.13 3.29 0.48
N TYR A 26 -1.25 4.00 0.31
CA TYR A 26 -1.94 4.72 1.37
C TYR A 26 -3.41 4.32 1.36
N VAL A 27 -3.76 3.36 2.22
CA VAL A 27 -5.10 2.77 2.26
C VAL A 27 -6.01 3.63 3.12
N ALA A 28 -7.19 3.99 2.61
CA ALA A 28 -8.14 4.79 3.39
C ALA A 28 -8.66 4.02 4.64
N PRO A 29 -8.96 4.71 5.75
CA PRO A 29 -9.35 4.06 7.01
C PRO A 29 -10.71 3.37 6.97
N THR A 30 -11.53 3.58 5.93
CA THR A 30 -12.87 3.00 5.79
C THR A 30 -12.89 1.75 4.91
N VAL A 31 -13.59 0.70 5.39
CA VAL A 31 -13.72 -0.61 4.71
C VAL A 31 -14.24 -0.49 3.28
N SER A 32 -15.20 0.41 3.05
CA SER A 32 -15.80 0.65 1.73
C SER A 32 -14.82 1.22 0.71
N ARG A 33 -13.70 1.82 1.15
CA ARG A 33 -12.65 2.32 0.27
C ARG A 33 -11.54 1.30 0.03
N ARG A 34 -11.47 0.25 0.87
CA ARG A 34 -10.49 -0.86 0.75
C ARG A 34 -10.90 -1.95 -0.23
N SER A 35 -12.20 -2.12 -0.49
CA SER A 35 -12.69 -3.15 -1.40
C SER A 35 -12.11 -2.94 -2.80
N GLY A 36 -11.48 -3.97 -3.35
CA GLY A 36 -10.89 -3.94 -4.69
C GLY A 36 -9.46 -3.41 -4.77
N LEU A 37 -8.89 -2.83 -3.70
CA LEU A 37 -7.49 -2.37 -3.71
C LEU A 37 -6.52 -3.53 -3.99
N TRP A 38 -6.77 -4.70 -3.41
CA TRP A 38 -5.93 -5.87 -3.63
C TRP A 38 -6.03 -6.41 -5.06
N ASP A 39 -7.19 -6.27 -5.69
CA ASP A 39 -7.39 -6.65 -7.09
C ASP A 39 -6.67 -5.65 -8.01
N GLU A 40 -6.80 -4.35 -7.74
CA GLU A 40 -6.07 -3.29 -8.47
C GLU A 40 -4.55 -3.45 -8.33
N LEU A 41 -4.04 -3.71 -7.12
CA LEU A 41 -2.62 -3.98 -6.88
C LEU A 41 -2.16 -5.26 -7.59
N ARG A 42 -2.99 -6.31 -7.62
CA ARG A 42 -2.69 -7.56 -8.34
C ARG A 42 -2.55 -7.29 -9.84
N ASP A 43 -3.49 -6.57 -10.42
CA ASP A 43 -3.48 -6.25 -11.84
C ASP A 43 -2.25 -5.41 -12.21
N VAL A 44 -1.94 -4.38 -11.40
CA VAL A 44 -0.74 -3.56 -11.59
C VAL A 44 0.53 -4.41 -11.50
N VAL A 45 0.70 -5.20 -10.44
CA VAL A 45 1.91 -6.02 -10.24
C VAL A 45 2.06 -7.07 -11.34
N SER A 46 0.96 -7.64 -11.84
CA SER A 46 1.00 -8.64 -12.92
C SER A 46 1.54 -8.09 -14.26
N GLY A 47 1.48 -6.77 -14.45
CA GLY A 47 2.00 -6.09 -15.63
C GLY A 47 3.42 -5.53 -15.47
N LEU A 48 4.10 -5.79 -14.35
CA LEU A 48 5.45 -5.29 -14.09
C LEU A 48 6.50 -6.38 -14.29
N ASP A 49 7.54 -6.05 -15.05
CA ASP A 49 8.70 -6.90 -15.23
C ASP A 49 9.80 -6.53 -14.22
N GLY A 50 10.32 -7.52 -13.49
CA GLY A 50 11.43 -7.34 -12.55
C GLY A 50 11.01 -7.13 -11.10
N PRO A 51 11.95 -6.71 -10.22
CA PRO A 51 11.70 -6.66 -8.78
C PRO A 51 10.72 -5.55 -8.40
N VAL A 52 9.79 -5.90 -7.50
CA VAL A 52 8.78 -4.98 -6.96
C VAL A 52 8.92 -4.87 -5.46
N LEU A 53 9.05 -3.63 -4.97
CA LEU A 53 8.94 -3.27 -3.56
C LEU A 53 7.56 -2.66 -3.31
N LEU A 54 6.75 -3.33 -2.48
CA LEU A 54 5.44 -2.85 -2.03
C LEU A 54 5.53 -2.44 -0.56
N GLY A 55 5.14 -1.22 -0.23
CA GLY A 55 5.14 -0.73 1.15
C GLY A 55 4.24 0.47 1.36
N GLY A 56 4.01 0.86 2.62
CA GLY A 56 3.18 2.02 2.96
C GLY A 56 2.24 1.76 4.14
N ASP A 57 1.20 2.59 4.26
CA ASP A 57 0.18 2.47 5.30
C ASP A 57 -1.01 1.67 4.75
N PHE A 58 -1.09 0.40 5.14
CA PHE A 58 -2.16 -0.51 4.75
C PHE A 58 -3.43 -0.35 5.60
N ASN A 59 -3.39 0.50 6.63
CA ASN A 59 -4.46 0.69 7.62
C ASN A 59 -5.04 -0.63 8.17
N THR A 60 -4.22 -1.68 8.19
CA THR A 60 -4.56 -3.04 8.62
C THR A 60 -3.77 -3.32 9.88
N ILE A 61 -4.47 -3.57 10.98
CA ILE A 61 -3.85 -4.00 12.23
C ILE A 61 -3.40 -5.44 12.01
N LEU A 62 -2.11 -5.67 11.77
CA LEU A 62 -1.56 -7.01 11.59
C LEU A 62 -1.26 -7.67 12.94
N ARG A 63 -1.09 -6.87 13.99
CA ARG A 63 -0.94 -7.35 15.36
C ARG A 63 -1.61 -6.42 16.37
N ILE A 64 -2.21 -7.00 17.42
CA ILE A 64 -2.90 -6.26 18.50
C ILE A 64 -1.95 -5.32 19.27
N ASP A 65 -0.65 -5.59 19.26
CA ASP A 65 0.39 -4.81 19.94
C ASP A 65 0.86 -3.56 19.15
N GLU A 66 0.45 -3.38 17.89
CA GLU A 66 0.68 -2.14 17.14
C GLU A 66 -0.15 -0.96 17.68
N ARG A 67 -1.14 -1.20 18.56
CA ARG A 67 -1.93 -0.14 19.21
C ARG A 67 -1.14 0.55 20.32
N SER A 68 -0.14 1.35 19.96
CA SER A 68 0.41 2.37 20.85
C SER A 68 -0.27 3.72 20.56
N GLY A 69 -1.43 3.98 21.20
CA GLY A 69 -2.03 5.33 21.22
C GLY A 69 -3.45 5.50 20.68
N GLY A 70 -4.27 4.44 20.56
CA GLY A 70 -5.70 4.59 20.27
C GLY A 70 -6.43 5.22 21.47
N SER A 71 -7.04 6.40 21.30
CA SER A 71 -7.79 7.12 22.34
C SER A 71 -8.67 6.18 23.16
N GLY A 72 -8.25 5.97 24.41
CA GLY A 72 -8.99 5.24 25.42
C GLY A 72 -10.28 5.97 25.76
N ARG A 73 -11.37 5.68 25.05
CA ARG A 73 -12.71 5.78 25.61
C ARG A 73 -13.27 4.38 25.74
N LEU A 74 -12.91 3.76 26.86
CA LEU A 74 -13.83 2.89 27.58
C LEU A 74 -14.98 3.81 28.03
N SER A 75 -16.04 3.88 27.22
CA SER A 75 -17.34 4.27 27.76
C SER A 75 -17.98 3.00 28.33
N VAL A 76 -18.16 3.07 29.64
CA VAL A 76 -18.83 2.16 30.57
C VAL A 76 -20.12 1.58 30.02
#